data_AF-A0A401ZI18-F1
#
_entry.id   AF-A0A401ZI18-F1
#
_cell.length_a   1.000
_cell.length_b   1.000
_cell.length_c   1.000
_cell.angle_alpha   90.00
_cell.angle_beta   90.00
_cell.angle_gamma   90.00
#
_symmetry.space_group_name_H-M   'P 1'
#
loop_
_entity.id
_entity.type
_entity.pdbx_description
1 polymer ?
#
loop_
_entity_poly.entity_id
_entity_poly.type
_entity_poly.pdbx_seq_one_letter_code
_entity_poly.pdbx_strand_id
1 'polypeptide(L)'
;MLHLRLLQQKALNYRNLNYRKLNYRQLGLYTMVGLETLLVASALVPAQLWTRIFPLSANAALNGPYPASIAPMITLFLYLLPTVIGFSCQRWQKALLLATLPAWLGLGIFLVAATFKVGAFYVVSSDHITANVSLLELFAGLGAIGWLARFLIKMR
;
A
#
# COMPACT_ATOMS: atom_id res chain seq x y z
N MET A 1 -42.52 19.43 32.33
CA MET A 1 -42.07 19.40 30.91
C MET A 1 -40.55 19.55 30.74
N LEU A 2 -39.88 20.48 31.44
CA LEU A 2 -38.42 20.69 31.34
C LEU A 2 -37.57 19.46 31.72
N HIS A 3 -37.99 18.72 32.75
CA HIS A 3 -37.26 17.55 33.24
C HIS A 3 -37.22 16.37 32.24
N LEU A 4 -38.26 16.23 31.42
CA LEU A 4 -38.34 15.22 30.36
C LEU A 4 -37.39 15.54 29.18
N ARG A 5 -37.22 16.82 28.85
CA ARG A 5 -36.28 17.27 27.82
C ARG A 5 -34.82 17.03 28.23
N LEU A 6 -34.49 17.25 29.50
CA LEU A 6 -33.14 16.99 30.05
C LEU A 6 -32.77 15.50 30.02
N LEU A 7 -33.74 14.61 30.28
CA LEU A 7 -33.53 13.16 30.21
C LEU A 7 -33.34 12.69 28.76
N GLN A 8 -34.09 13.24 27.81
CA GLN A 8 -33.89 12.93 26.39
C GLN A 8 -32.54 13.46 25.85
N GLN A 9 -32.10 14.64 26.28
CA GLN A 9 -30.77 15.16 25.93
C GLN A 9 -29.64 14.29 26.48
N LYS A 10 -29.76 13.81 27.72
CA LYS A 10 -28.78 12.88 28.30
C LYS A 10 -28.76 11.53 27.57
N ALA A 11 -29.92 10.99 27.19
CA ALA A 11 -30.00 9.74 26.44
C ALA A 11 -29.40 9.85 25.03
N LEU A 12 -29.59 11.01 24.35
CA LEU A 12 -28.95 11.30 23.07
C LEU A 12 -27.43 11.47 23.18
N ASN A 13 -26.94 12.13 24.24
CA ASN A 13 -25.49 12.26 24.48
C ASN A 13 -24.82 10.93 24.84
N TYR A 14 -25.49 10.06 25.60
CA TYR A 14 -24.98 8.71 25.89
C TYR A 14 -24.94 7.82 24.65
N ARG A 15 -25.85 8.01 23.68
CA ARG A 15 -25.83 7.29 22.39
C ARG A 15 -24.71 7.76 21.47
N ASN A 16 -24.26 9.00 21.63
CA ASN A 16 -23.14 9.58 20.88
C ASN A 16 -21.77 9.25 21.47
N LEU A 17 -21.72 8.78 22.72
CA LEU A 17 -20.56 8.10 23.32
C LEU A 17 -20.48 6.65 22.84
N ASN A 18 -20.59 6.47 21.52
CA ASN A 18 -20.30 5.22 20.86
C ASN A 18 -18.76 5.13 20.81
N TYR A 19 -18.16 4.70 21.92
CA TYR A 19 -16.76 4.28 21.92
C TYR A 19 -16.63 3.23 20.83
N ARG A 20 -16.08 3.63 19.68
CA ARG A 20 -15.57 2.70 18.67
C ARG A 20 -14.66 1.76 19.44
N LYS A 21 -15.14 0.56 19.78
CA LYS A 21 -14.28 -0.51 20.27
C LYS A 21 -13.18 -0.62 19.23
N LEU A 22 -11.97 -0.21 19.62
CA LEU A 22 -10.83 -0.21 18.72
C LEU A 22 -10.64 -1.67 18.31
N ASN A 23 -10.97 -1.98 17.06
CA ASN A 23 -10.86 -3.34 16.59
C ASN A 23 -9.38 -3.57 16.32
N TYR A 24 -8.65 -4.09 17.30
CA TYR A 24 -7.19 -4.31 17.23
C TYR A 24 -6.76 -5.07 15.97
N ARG A 25 -7.63 -5.95 15.47
CA ARG A 25 -7.41 -6.65 14.20
C ARG A 25 -7.44 -5.71 12.99
N GLN A 26 -8.36 -4.75 12.97
CA GLN A 26 -8.42 -3.73 11.91
C GLN A 26 -7.25 -2.76 12.01
N LEU A 27 -6.87 -2.37 13.23
CA LEU A 27 -5.69 -1.54 13.45
C LEU A 27 -4.43 -2.23 12.91
N GLY A 28 -4.22 -3.50 13.26
CA GLY A 28 -3.09 -4.31 12.76
C GLY A 28 -3.06 -4.48 11.24
N LEU A 29 -4.23 -4.63 10.61
CA LEU A 29 -4.32 -4.66 9.15
C LEU A 29 -3.91 -3.33 8.52
N TYR A 30 -4.36 -2.21 9.07
CA TYR A 30 -3.99 -0.89 8.53
C TYR A 30 -2.52 -0.56 8.76
N THR A 31 -1.94 -0.96 9.89
CA THR A 31 -0.50 -0.80 10.11
C THR A 31 0.31 -1.67 9.15
N MET A 32 -0.09 -2.92 8.89
CA MET A 32 0.57 -3.76 7.89
C MET A 32 0.50 -3.16 6.48
N VAL A 33 -0.66 -2.66 6.07
CA VAL A 33 -0.82 -1.98 4.77
C VAL A 33 0.05 -0.72 4.69
N GLY A 34 0.10 0.07 5.77
CA GLY A 34 0.94 1.26 5.84
C GLY A 34 2.43 0.92 5.75
N LEU A 35 2.89 -0.11 6.46
CA LEU A 35 4.27 -0.59 6.40
C LEU A 35 4.62 -1.09 5.00
N GLU A 36 3.76 -1.90 4.38
CA GLU A 36 3.96 -2.37 3.00
C GLU A 36 4.03 -1.20 2.02
N THR A 37 3.17 -0.20 2.18
CA THR A 37 3.19 1.01 1.33
C THR A 37 4.49 1.78 1.46
N LEU A 38 5.03 1.95 2.67
CA LEU A 38 6.32 2.61 2.88
C LEU A 38 7.48 1.80 2.29
N LEU A 39 7.42 0.48 2.42
CA LEU A 39 8.44 -0.44 1.95
C LEU A 39 8.47 -0.46 0.40
N VAL A 40 7.30 -0.54 -0.24
CA VAL A 40 7.14 -0.37 -1.69
C VAL A 40 7.62 1.01 -2.14
N ALA A 41 7.17 2.09 -1.49
CA ALA A 41 7.53 3.46 -1.87
C ALA A 41 9.04 3.70 -1.80
N SER A 42 9.71 3.21 -0.76
CA SER A 42 11.16 3.35 -0.62
C SER A 42 11.95 2.49 -1.61
N ALA A 43 11.45 1.30 -1.98
CA ALA A 43 12.03 0.44 -3.01
C ALA A 43 11.91 1.02 -4.44
N LEU A 44 10.92 1.88 -4.66
CA LEU A 44 10.67 2.54 -5.95
C LEU A 44 11.54 3.77 -6.19
N VAL A 45 12.09 4.36 -5.14
CA VAL A 45 12.95 5.53 -5.28
C VAL A 45 14.24 5.13 -6.00
N PRO A 46 14.61 5.79 -7.12
CA PRO A 46 15.84 5.53 -7.83
C PRO A 46 17.08 5.59 -6.94
N ALA A 47 18.02 4.66 -7.13
CA ALA A 47 19.25 4.60 -6.35
C ALA A 47 20.06 5.93 -6.37
N GLN A 48 20.00 6.67 -7.47
CA GLN A 48 20.66 7.98 -7.58
C GLN A 48 20.07 9.05 -6.65
N LEU A 49 18.80 8.92 -6.25
CA LEU A 49 18.22 9.80 -5.22
C LEU A 49 18.66 9.36 -3.83
N TRP A 50 18.73 8.05 -3.57
CA TRP A 50 19.25 7.53 -2.31
C TRP A 50 20.69 7.92 -2.05
N THR A 51 21.56 7.91 -3.07
CA THR A 51 22.96 8.36 -2.92
C THR A 51 23.07 9.87 -2.69
N ARG A 52 22.10 10.68 -3.13
CA ARG A 52 22.05 12.12 -2.82
C ARG A 52 21.57 12.39 -1.39
N ILE A 53 20.63 11.60 -0.89
CA ILE A 53 20.10 11.73 0.48
C ILE A 53 21.08 11.16 1.51
N PHE A 54 21.76 10.06 1.17
CA PHE A 54 22.75 9.38 2.02
C PHE A 54 24.12 9.30 1.32
N PRO A 55 24.83 10.42 1.15
CA PRO A 55 26.09 10.47 0.40
C PRO A 55 27.23 9.67 1.06
N LEU A 56 27.14 9.38 2.36
CA LEU A 56 28.14 8.62 3.12
C LEU A 56 27.90 7.10 3.10
N SER A 57 26.79 6.64 2.53
CA SER A 57 26.46 5.21 2.46
C SER A 57 26.96 4.61 1.15
N ALA A 58 28.04 3.82 1.22
CA ALA A 58 28.57 3.08 0.07
C ALA A 58 27.55 2.10 -0.54
N ASN A 59 26.58 1.64 0.25
CA ASN A 59 25.56 0.68 -0.17
C ASN A 59 24.32 1.34 -0.80
N ALA A 60 24.16 2.66 -0.69
CA ALA A 60 22.95 3.35 -1.16
C ALA A 60 22.76 3.30 -2.68
N ALA A 61 23.86 3.13 -3.43
CA ALA A 61 23.83 3.01 -4.88
C ALA A 61 23.25 1.68 -5.38
N LEU A 62 23.34 0.61 -4.58
CA LEU A 62 22.89 -0.73 -4.96
C LEU A 62 21.60 -1.14 -4.25
N ASN A 63 21.50 -0.86 -2.96
CA ASN A 63 20.44 -1.40 -2.09
C ASN A 63 19.50 -0.30 -1.55
N GLY A 64 19.67 0.95 -1.99
CA GLY A 64 18.88 2.09 -1.52
C GLY A 64 19.09 2.37 -0.02
N PRO A 65 18.02 2.57 0.77
CA PRO A 65 18.16 2.89 2.19
C PRO A 65 18.57 1.67 3.04
N TYR A 66 18.64 0.48 2.43
CA TYR A 66 18.78 -0.77 3.14
C TYR A 66 20.19 -1.34 3.07
N PRO A 67 20.78 -1.78 4.20
CA PRO A 67 22.05 -2.50 4.16
C PRO A 67 21.94 -3.85 3.43
N ALA A 68 23.04 -4.27 2.78
CA ALA A 68 23.08 -5.48 1.97
C ALA A 68 22.67 -6.76 2.73
N SER A 69 22.92 -6.80 4.05
CA SER A 69 22.57 -7.93 4.92
C SER A 69 21.06 -8.16 5.06
N ILE A 70 20.23 -7.12 4.92
CA ILE A 70 18.77 -7.22 5.08
C ILE A 70 18.01 -7.17 3.75
N ALA A 71 18.68 -6.82 2.65
CA ALA A 71 18.08 -6.76 1.31
C ALA A 71 17.22 -8.00 0.93
N PRO A 72 17.69 -9.26 1.09
CA PRO A 72 16.87 -10.42 0.76
C PRO A 72 15.63 -10.57 1.67
N MET A 73 15.73 -10.12 2.92
CA MET A 73 14.60 -10.15 3.86
C MET A 73 13.53 -9.13 3.48
N ILE A 74 13.93 -7.98 2.95
CA ILE A 74 13.02 -6.94 2.46
C ILE A 74 12.29 -7.43 1.21
N THR A 75 13.01 -8.06 0.28
CA THR A 75 12.40 -8.71 -0.89
C THR A 75 11.41 -9.79 -0.45
N LEU A 76 11.75 -10.60 0.55
CA LEU A 76 10.81 -11.57 1.11
C LEU A 76 9.54 -10.87 1.63
N PHE A 77 9.68 -9.79 2.39
CA PHE A 77 8.53 -9.07 2.93
C PHE A 77 7.64 -8.45 1.85
N LEU A 78 8.20 -7.91 0.77
CA LEU A 78 7.42 -7.40 -0.38
C LEU A 78 6.47 -8.45 -1.00
N TYR A 79 6.82 -9.74 -0.91
CA TYR A 79 5.93 -10.81 -1.39
C TYR A 79 5.02 -11.37 -0.29
N LEU A 80 5.52 -11.46 0.94
CA LEU A 80 4.85 -12.13 2.04
C LEU A 80 3.78 -11.22 2.69
N LEU A 81 4.04 -9.92 2.82
CA LEU A 81 3.12 -8.97 3.44
C LEU A 81 1.79 -8.82 2.68
N PRO A 82 1.76 -8.59 1.35
CA PRO A 82 0.50 -8.55 0.60
C PRO A 82 -0.31 -9.84 0.76
N THR A 83 0.39 -10.98 0.79
CA THR A 83 -0.21 -12.31 0.98
C THR A 83 -0.85 -12.43 2.37
N VAL A 84 -0.13 -12.05 3.42
CA VAL A 84 -0.62 -12.07 4.82
C VAL A 84 -1.78 -11.09 5.00
N ILE A 85 -1.72 -9.89 4.41
CA ILE A 85 -2.80 -8.91 4.41
C ILE A 85 -4.05 -9.49 3.75
N GLY A 86 -3.87 -10.18 2.61
CA GLY A 86 -4.93 -10.89 1.90
C GLY A 86 -5.61 -11.95 2.76
N PHE A 87 -4.83 -12.88 3.33
CA PHE A 87 -5.37 -13.95 4.19
C PHE A 87 -5.98 -13.44 5.50
N SER A 88 -5.47 -12.33 6.03
CA SER A 88 -5.96 -11.76 7.30
C SER A 88 -7.34 -11.09 7.17
N CYS A 89 -7.80 -10.85 5.95
CA CYS A 89 -9.10 -10.24 5.65
C CYS A 89 -10.22 -11.29 5.51
N GLN A 90 -11.29 -11.14 6.30
CA GLN A 90 -12.46 -12.05 6.22
C GLN A 90 -13.32 -11.87 4.96
N ARG A 91 -13.21 -10.71 4.31
CA ARG A 91 -13.94 -10.41 3.09
C ARG A 91 -12.95 -10.32 1.94
N TRP A 92 -13.15 -11.16 0.93
CA TRP A 92 -12.29 -11.21 -0.25
C TRP A 92 -12.14 -9.85 -0.95
N GLN A 93 -13.19 -9.03 -0.97
CA GLN A 93 -13.13 -7.64 -1.48
C GLN A 93 -12.09 -6.78 -0.75
N LYS A 94 -12.09 -6.86 0.59
CA LYS A 94 -11.19 -6.08 1.43
C LYS A 94 -9.78 -6.64 1.34
N ALA A 95 -9.64 -7.96 1.23
CA ALA A 95 -8.36 -8.64 0.99
C ALA A 95 -7.69 -8.13 -0.28
N LEU A 96 -8.42 -8.17 -1.40
CA LEU A 96 -7.90 -7.80 -2.70
C LEU A 96 -7.56 -6.31 -2.79
N LEU A 97 -8.44 -5.46 -2.26
CA LEU A 97 -8.18 -4.03 -2.19
C LEU A 97 -6.93 -3.75 -1.33
N LEU A 98 -6.90 -4.21 -0.09
CA LEU A 98 -5.80 -3.87 0.82
C LEU A 98 -4.46 -4.48 0.44
N ALA A 99 -4.44 -5.66 -0.17
CA ALA A 99 -3.21 -6.30 -0.63
C ALA A 99 -2.62 -5.60 -1.87
N THR A 100 -3.47 -5.04 -2.74
CA THR A 100 -3.02 -4.41 -4.01
C THR A 100 -2.85 -2.91 -3.89
N LEU A 101 -3.49 -2.25 -2.91
CA LEU A 101 -3.42 -0.81 -2.68
C LEU A 101 -1.97 -0.28 -2.58
N PRO A 102 -1.03 -0.93 -1.85
CA PRO A 102 0.36 -0.51 -1.82
C PRO A 102 1.01 -0.50 -3.21
N ALA A 103 0.73 -1.50 -4.04
CA ALA A 103 1.26 -1.60 -5.40
C ALA A 103 0.70 -0.50 -6.31
N TRP A 104 -0.61 -0.22 -6.23
CA TRP A 104 -1.25 0.86 -6.98
C TRP A 104 -0.72 2.24 -6.59
N LEU A 105 -0.58 2.51 -5.29
CA LEU A 105 -0.02 3.77 -4.81
C LEU A 105 1.45 3.91 -5.19
N GLY A 106 2.25 2.86 -4.99
CA GLY A 106 3.65 2.84 -5.37
C GLY A 106 3.84 3.12 -6.86
N LEU A 107 3.13 2.38 -7.70
CA LEU A 107 3.18 2.54 -9.15
C LEU A 107 2.70 3.93 -9.60
N GLY A 108 1.61 4.45 -9.02
CA GLY A 108 1.10 5.79 -9.34
C GLY A 108 2.08 6.90 -8.98
N ILE A 109 2.65 6.88 -7.77
CA ILE A 109 3.64 7.86 -7.32
C ILE A 109 4.90 7.76 -8.18
N PHE A 110 5.37 6.55 -8.43
CA PHE A 110 6.54 6.30 -9.26
C PHE A 110 6.32 6.82 -10.69
N LEU A 111 5.17 6.55 -11.28
CA LEU A 111 4.86 6.98 -12.64
C LEU A 111 4.81 8.52 -12.75
N VAL A 112 4.18 9.18 -11.79
CA VAL A 112 4.16 10.66 -11.71
C VAL A 112 5.58 11.21 -11.53
N ALA A 113 6.40 10.61 -10.67
CA ALA A 113 7.79 11.03 -10.49
C ALA A 113 8.64 10.80 -11.76
N ALA A 114 8.41 9.68 -12.44
CA ALA A 114 9.10 9.32 -13.66
C ALA A 114 8.71 10.24 -14.84
N THR A 115 7.45 10.67 -14.93
CA THR A 115 7.04 11.63 -15.97
C THR A 115 7.68 13.00 -15.80
N PHE A 116 8.01 13.44 -14.58
CA PHE A 116 8.80 14.67 -14.37
C PHE A 116 10.25 14.56 -14.87
N LYS A 117 10.84 13.35 -14.83
CA LYS A 117 12.24 13.13 -15.21
C LYS A 117 12.42 12.73 -16.68
N VAL A 118 11.49 11.96 -17.23
CA VAL A 118 11.61 11.32 -18.56
C VAL A 118 10.48 11.75 -19.52
N GLY A 119 9.42 12.38 -19.01
CA GLY A 119 8.26 12.77 -19.81
C GLY A 119 7.18 11.68 -19.89
N ALA A 120 6.10 11.97 -20.62
CA ALA A 120 4.88 11.12 -20.66
C ALA A 120 5.08 9.72 -21.27
N PHE A 121 6.18 9.49 -22.00
CA PHE A 121 6.46 8.22 -22.69
C PHE A 121 7.26 7.20 -21.86
N TYR A 122 7.43 7.44 -20.56
CA TYR A 122 8.19 6.57 -19.67
C TYR A 122 7.76 5.08 -19.71
N VAL A 123 6.45 4.80 -19.86
CA VAL A 123 5.91 3.42 -19.93
C VAL A 123 6.27 2.71 -21.24
N VAL A 124 6.58 3.46 -22.30
CA VAL A 124 6.80 2.93 -23.65
C VAL A 124 8.28 2.77 -23.97
N SER A 125 9.17 3.43 -23.21
CA SER A 125 10.62 3.31 -23.42
C SER A 125 11.17 2.01 -22.82
N SER A 126 11.72 1.14 -23.66
CA SER A 126 12.35 -0.14 -23.29
C SER A 126 13.46 0.00 -22.25
N ASP A 127 14.12 1.17 -22.21
CA ASP A 127 15.31 1.40 -21.38
C ASP A 127 14.99 1.66 -19.90
N HIS A 128 13.70 1.73 -19.55
CA HIS A 128 13.24 2.09 -18.20
C HIS A 128 12.38 1.03 -17.52
N ILE A 129 12.22 -0.12 -18.15
CA ILE A 129 11.60 -1.31 -17.57
C ILE A 129 12.58 -1.90 -16.55
N THR A 130 12.66 -1.26 -15.39
CA THR A 130 13.39 -1.81 -14.24
C THR A 130 12.54 -2.92 -13.62
N ALA A 131 13.17 -4.01 -13.19
CA ALA A 131 12.48 -5.22 -12.70
C ALA A 131 11.43 -4.93 -11.60
N ASN A 132 11.66 -3.91 -10.78
CA ASN A 132 10.73 -3.50 -9.71
C ASN A 132 9.41 -2.92 -10.26
N VAL A 133 9.47 -2.18 -11.39
CA VAL A 133 8.29 -1.57 -12.02
C VAL A 133 7.41 -2.64 -12.65
N SER A 134 8.00 -3.58 -13.37
CA SER A 134 7.27 -4.72 -13.96
C SER A 134 6.57 -5.58 -12.90
N LEU A 135 7.18 -5.72 -11.73
CA LEU A 135 6.57 -6.43 -10.60
C LEU A 135 5.35 -5.70 -10.03
N LEU A 136 5.43 -4.39 -9.88
CA LEU A 136 4.30 -3.58 -9.42
C LEU A 136 3.17 -3.55 -10.44
N GLU A 137 3.49 -3.47 -11.72
CA GLU A 137 2.52 -3.58 -12.82
C GLU A 137 1.83 -4.95 -12.80
N LEU A 138 2.59 -6.03 -12.57
CA LEU A 138 2.03 -7.36 -12.42
C LEU A 138 1.08 -7.44 -11.22
N PHE A 139 1.47 -6.93 -10.04
CA PHE A 139 0.60 -6.94 -8.86
C PHE A 139 -0.64 -6.06 -9.03
N ALA A 140 -0.51 -4.88 -9.63
CA ALA A 140 -1.63 -4.00 -9.94
C ALA A 140 -2.58 -4.65 -10.96
N GLY A 141 -2.02 -5.28 -12.01
CA GLY A 141 -2.75 -6.00 -13.04
C GLY A 141 -3.49 -7.23 -12.51
N LEU A 142 -2.83 -8.07 -11.70
CA LEU A 142 -3.46 -9.20 -11.00
C LEU A 142 -4.58 -8.71 -10.07
N GLY A 143 -4.38 -7.57 -9.40
CA GLY A 143 -5.41 -6.90 -8.62
C GLY A 143 -6.63 -6.48 -9.44
N ALA A 144 -6.40 -5.88 -10.61
CA ALA A 144 -7.46 -5.49 -11.55
C ALA A 144 -8.22 -6.70 -12.09
N ILE A 145 -7.50 -7.76 -12.49
CA ILE A 145 -8.09 -9.01 -12.98
C ILE A 145 -8.93 -9.66 -11.89
N GLY A 146 -8.45 -9.69 -10.64
CA GLY A 146 -9.22 -10.19 -9.50
C GLY A 146 -10.54 -9.40 -9.28
N TRP A 147 -10.51 -8.10 -9.51
CA TRP A 147 -11.73 -7.27 -9.51
C TRP A 147 -12.66 -7.59 -10.69
N LEU A 148 -12.11 -7.75 -11.89
CA LEU A 148 -12.87 -7.98 -13.13
C LEU A 148 -13.54 -9.36 -13.15
N ALA A 149 -12.80 -10.40 -12.72
CA ALA A 149 -13.32 -11.76 -12.58
C ALA A 149 -14.55 -11.80 -11.66
N ARG A 150 -14.55 -10.99 -10.60
CA ARG A 150 -15.71 -10.85 -9.71
C ARG A 150 -16.88 -10.11 -10.35
N PHE A 151 -16.61 -9.03 -11.10
CA PHE A 151 -17.67 -8.32 -11.81
C PHE A 151 -18.43 -9.29 -12.74
N LEU A 152 -17.69 -10.15 -13.43
CA LEU A 152 -18.24 -11.22 -14.28
C LEU A 152 -19.00 -12.28 -13.47
N ILE A 153 -18.48 -12.74 -12.32
CA ILE A 153 -19.18 -13.72 -11.46
C ILE A 153 -20.47 -13.15 -10.86
N LYS A 154 -20.51 -11.85 -10.52
CA LYS A 154 -21.69 -11.22 -9.91
C LYS A 154 -22.81 -10.91 -10.91
N MET A 155 -22.49 -10.78 -12.20
CA MET A 155 -23.49 -10.58 -13.27
C MET A 155 -24.10 -11.88 -13.78
N ARG A 156 -23.61 -13.04 -13.31
CA ARG A 156 -24.17 -14.36 -13.57
C ARG A 156 -25.01 -14.82 -12.39
#